data_AF-A0AAV0B8R3-F1
#
_entry.id   AF-A0AAV0B8R3-F1
#
_cell.length_a   1.000
_cell.length_b   1.000
_cell.length_c   1.000
_cell.angle_alpha   90.00
_cell.angle_beta   90.00
_cell.angle_gamma   90.00
#
_symmetry.space_group_name_H-M   'P 1'
#
loop_
_entity.id
_entity.type
_entity.pdbx_description
1 polymer ?
#
loop_
_entity_poly.entity_id
_entity_poly.type
_entity_poly.pdbx_seq_one_letter_code
_entity_poly.pdbx_strand_id
1 'polypeptide(L)' 'MQIHVSKPPGNILLFLAGQEEIDTSAEILYKRMKALGSNVPELIVLPVYSALPSEM' A
#
# COMPACT_ATOMS: atom_id res chain seq x y z
N MET A 1 -5.48 2.86 -6.12
CA MET A 1 -5.89 1.69 -6.93
C MET A 1 -5.80 1.92 -8.43
N GLN A 2 -6.26 3.04 -8.98
CA GLN A 2 -6.19 3.26 -10.44
C GLN A 2 -4.77 3.09 -11.02
N ILE A 3 -3.74 3.65 -10.37
CA ILE A 3 -2.34 3.49 -10.81
C ILE A 3 -1.96 2.00 -10.88
N HIS A 4 -2.19 1.24 -9.81
CA HIS A 4 -1.92 -0.21 -9.75
C HIS A 4 -2.58 -1.02 -10.88
N VAL A 5 -3.81 -0.66 -11.25
CA VAL A 5 -4.60 -1.42 -12.25
C VAL A 5 -4.29 -1.00 -13.69
N SER A 6 -4.02 0.29 -13.92
CA SER A 6 -3.97 0.87 -15.27
C SER A 6 -2.57 1.14 -15.80
N LYS A 7 -1.54 1.13 -14.93
CA LYS A 7 -0.17 1.42 -15.33
C LYS A 7 0.63 0.12 -15.47
N PRO A 8 1.71 0.14 -16.29
CA PRO A 8 2.64 -0.98 -16.36
C PRO A 8 3.26 -1.29 -14.98
N PRO A 9 3.85 -2.48 -14.81
CA PRO A 9 4.52 -2.87 -13.57
C PRO A 9 5.56 -1.85 -13.10
N GLY A 10 5.55 -1.55 -11.80
CA GLY A 10 6.48 -0.63 -11.16
C GLY A 10 6.13 -0.41 -9.69
N ASN A 11 7.07 0.16 -8.92
CA ASN A 11 6.80 0.48 -7.52
C ASN A 11 6.02 1.79 -7.39
N ILE A 12 5.15 1.85 -6.38
CA ILE A 12 4.36 3.03 -6.04
C ILE A 12 4.88 3.55 -4.70
N LEU A 13 5.34 4.79 -4.68
CA LEU A 13 5.69 5.50 -3.44
C LEU A 13 4.57 6.47 -3.09
N LEU A 14 3.99 6.31 -1.90
CA LEU A 14 2.91 7.14 -1.38
C LEU A 14 3.42 7.96 -0.19
N PHE A 15 3.24 9.29 -0.25
CA PHE A 15 3.57 10.19 0.86
C PHE A 15 2.32 10.51 1.66
N LEU A 16 2.40 10.36 2.98
CA LEU A 16 1.33 10.62 3.94
C LEU A 16 1.91 11.39 5.14
N ALA A 17 1.08 12.12 5.86
CA ALA A 17 1.53 13.10 6.85
C ALA A 17 2.08 12.47 8.13
N GLY A 18 1.50 11.36 8.60
CA GLY A 18 1.87 10.73 9.85
C GLY A 18 1.58 9.23 9.89
N GLN A 19 1.96 8.61 11.01
CA GLN A 19 1.82 7.16 11.22
C GLN A 19 0.35 6.71 11.14
N GLU A 20 -0.57 7.45 11.76
CA GLU A 20 -1.99 7.10 11.75
C GLU A 20 -2.56 7.05 10.33
N GLU A 21 -2.22 8.04 9.49
CA GLU A 21 -2.67 8.06 8.10
C GLU A 21 -2.02 6.93 7.29
N ILE A 22 -0.75 6.59 7.57
CA ILE A 22 -0.04 5.49 6.93
C ILE A 22 -0.71 4.15 7.25
N ASP A 23 -0.93 3.86 8.53
CA ASP A 23 -1.52 2.59 8.98
C ASP A 23 -2.96 2.45 8.46
N THR A 24 -3.76 3.52 8.54
CA THR A 24 -5.13 3.56 8.01
C THR A 24 -5.14 3.33 6.49
N SER A 25 -4.24 3.99 5.76
CA SER A 25 -4.14 3.82 4.31
C SER A 25 -3.71 2.41 3.93
N ALA A 26 -2.76 1.83 4.66
CA ALA A 26 -2.30 0.46 4.43
C ALA A 26 -3.44 -0.55 4.64
N GLU A 27 -4.23 -0.39 5.71
CA GLU A 27 -5.39 -1.25 5.98
C GLU A 27 -6.46 -1.13 4.87
N ILE A 28 -6.76 0.09 4.42
CA ILE A 28 -7.71 0.34 3.34
C ILE A 28 -7.22 -0.30 2.03
N LEU A 29 -5.93 -0.16 1.70
CA LEU A 29 -5.34 -0.76 0.51
C LEU A 29 -5.42 -2.28 0.57
N TYR A 30 -5.10 -2.89 1.72
CA TYR A 30 -5.20 -4.33 1.92
C TYR A 30 -6.64 -4.85 1.75
N LYS A 31 -7.62 -4.17 2.36
CA LYS A 31 -9.06 -4.50 2.21
C LYS A 31 -9.50 -4.42 0.75
N ARG A 32 -9.08 -3.39 0.02
CA ARG A 32 -9.39 -3.22 -1.41
C ARG A 32 -8.76 -4.31 -2.27
N MET A 33 -7.52 -4.69 -2.00
CA MET A 33 -6.84 -5.79 -2.69
C MET A 33 -7.58 -7.11 -2.49
N LYS A 34 -8.00 -7.41 -1.26
CA LYS A 34 -8.81 -8.60 -0.96
C LYS A 34 -10.13 -8.63 -1.72
N ALA A 35 -10.79 -7.47 -1.88
CA ALA A 35 -12.05 -7.36 -2.62
C ALA A 35 -11.87 -7.54 -4.14
N LEU A 36 -10.73 -7.11 -4.70
CA LEU A 36 -10.43 -7.26 -6.13
C LEU A 36 -10.02 -8.70 -6.51
N GLY A 37 -9.45 -9.44 -5.56
CA GLY A 37 -9.07 -10.84 -5.73
C GLY A 37 -8.05 -11.06 -6.85
N SER A 38 -8.18 -12.18 -7.57
CA SER A 38 -7.28 -12.58 -8.66
C SER A 38 -7.42 -11.78 -9.96
N ASN A 39 -8.31 -10.78 -9.99
CA ASN A 39 -8.51 -9.94 -11.18
C ASN A 39 -7.43 -8.87 -11.36
N VAL A 40 -6.58 -8.65 -10.34
CA VAL A 40 -5.50 -7.66 -10.38
C VAL A 40 -4.19 -8.31 -9.92
N PRO A 41 -3.03 -7.82 -10.39
CA PRO A 41 -1.73 -8.26 -9.89
C PRO A 41 -1.62 -8.07 -8.38
N GLU A 42 -0.83 -8.91 -7.72
CA GLU A 42 -0.55 -8.76 -6.29
C GLU A 42 0.06 -7.38 -5.99
N LEU A 43 -0.38 -6.78 -4.88
CA LEU A 43 0.14 -5.52 -4.36
C LEU A 43 0.64 -5.76 -2.94
N ILE A 44 1.95 -5.66 -2.76
CA ILE A 44 2.58 -5.71 -1.44
C ILE A 44 2.63 -4.29 -0.90
N VAL A 45 2.03 -4.07 0.28
CA VAL A 45 1.98 -2.76 0.93
C VAL A 45 2.97 -2.76 2.09
N LEU A 46 3.92 -1.83 2.06
CA LEU A 46 4.96 -1.66 3.07
C LEU A 46 4.86 -0.26 3.69
N PRO A 47 4.26 -0.12 4.89
CA PRO A 47 4.24 1.16 5.60
C PRO A 47 5.64 1.50 6.13
N VAL A 48 6.03 2.77 6.03
CA VAL A 48 7.34 3.26 6.49
C VAL A 48 7.16 4.58 7.23
N TYR A 49 7.57 4.64 8.50
CA TYR A 49 7.59 5.85 9.33
C TYR A 49 8.70 5.79 10.37
N SER A 50 9.07 6.95 10.93
CA SER A 50 10.27 7.12 11.78
C SER A 50 10.29 6.29 13.06
N ALA A 51 9.12 5.92 13.58
CA ALA A 51 9.00 5.12 14.81
C ALA A 51 9.15 3.60 14.56
N LEU A 52 9.28 3.16 13.31
CA LEU A 52 9.47 1.73 13.02
C LEU A 52 10.82 1.24 13.55
N PRO A 53 10.87 0.02 14.14
CA PRO A 53 12.13 -0.65 14.43
C PRO A 53 12.97 -0.75 13.16
N SER A 54 14.29 -0.56 13.28
CA SER A 54 15.22 -0.65 12.16
C SER A 54 15.44 -2.09 11.64
N GLU A 55 14.88 -3.09 12.33
CA GLU A 55 14.90 -4.50 11.94
C GLU A 55 13.54 -4.89 11.36
N MET A 56 13.49 -5.00 10.02
CA MET A 56 12.42 -5.63 9.25
C MET A 56 13.04 -6.56 8.21
#